data_AF-A0A2U9QYW5-F1
#
_entry.id   AF-A0A2U9QYW5-F1
#
_cell.length_a   1.000
_cell.length_b   1.000
_cell.length_c   1.000
_cell.angle_alpha   90.00
_cell.angle_beta   90.00
_cell.angle_gamma   90.00
#
_symmetry.space_group_name_H-M   'P 1'
#
loop_
_entity.id
_entity.type
_entity.pdbx_description
1 polymer ?
#
loop_
_entity_poly.entity_id
_entity_poly.type
_entity_poly.pdbx_seq_one_letter_code
_entity_poly.pdbx_strand_id
1 'polypeptide(L)'
;MLLLLIGDLYIPDKAPQLPAAFRKLLRPGNTANSSNPPHAHIDKLLCLGNITDSPSTVAFLRSLADESHLLRGAEDTHPAEKDTVLVHAGGFSIGAIGGNQVVPSGDPLALLAHARMLGADVLVYGGASAPEAYVLEGKFFVAPGSATGVLPATGSSADSADSAGGSTPSFSLLDVADGKCTLYVYTLVEGDIKVDRVVFAPQ
;
A
#
# COMPACT_ATOMS: atom_id res chain seq x y z
N MET A 1 2.34 -16.13 -3.46
CA MET A 1 1.01 -15.50 -3.22
C MET A 1 1.24 -14.01 -3.30
N LEU A 2 0.53 -13.33 -4.20
CA LEU A 2 0.79 -11.94 -4.54
C LEU A 2 -0.23 -11.03 -3.86
N LEU A 3 0.26 -10.05 -3.10
CA LEU A 3 -0.56 -9.04 -2.46
C LEU A 3 -0.29 -7.65 -3.07
N LEU A 4 -1.35 -6.91 -3.36
CA LEU A 4 -1.27 -5.49 -3.71
C LEU A 4 -1.36 -4.64 -2.45
N LEU A 5 -0.36 -3.80 -2.22
CA LEU A 5 -0.30 -2.83 -1.14
C LEU A 5 -0.45 -1.43 -1.75
N ILE A 6 -1.54 -0.75 -1.39
CA ILE A 6 -1.88 0.58 -1.92
C ILE A 6 -2.54 1.42 -0.84
N GLY A 7 -2.49 2.74 -0.94
CA GLY A 7 -3.07 3.62 0.08
C GLY A 7 -2.85 5.08 -0.28
N ASP A 8 -3.40 5.97 0.54
CA ASP A 8 -3.17 7.42 0.43
C ASP A 8 -3.52 7.94 -0.98
N LEU A 9 -4.75 7.65 -1.44
CA LEU A 9 -5.25 8.00 -2.77
C LEU A 9 -5.85 9.41 -2.82
N TYR A 10 -6.67 9.76 -1.82
CA TYR A 10 -7.39 11.04 -1.67
C TYR A 10 -8.25 11.42 -2.90
N ILE A 11 -9.01 10.46 -3.44
CA ILE A 11 -9.83 10.64 -4.64
C ILE A 11 -11.32 10.70 -4.27
N PRO A 12 -12.01 11.84 -4.45
CA PRO A 12 -11.69 12.90 -5.41
C PRO A 12 -11.08 14.19 -4.80
N ASP A 13 -10.93 14.26 -3.48
CA ASP A 13 -10.71 15.53 -2.78
C ASP A 13 -9.38 16.21 -3.12
N LYS A 14 -8.28 15.44 -3.21
CA LYS A 14 -6.93 15.97 -3.49
C LYS A 14 -6.33 15.42 -4.78
N ALA A 15 -6.87 14.32 -5.31
CA ALA A 15 -6.46 13.76 -6.59
C ALA A 15 -7.69 13.39 -7.43
N PRO A 16 -7.68 13.68 -8.75
CA PRO A 16 -8.83 13.38 -9.60
C PRO A 16 -8.98 11.87 -9.89
N GLN A 17 -7.86 11.16 -9.99
CA GLN A 17 -7.82 9.73 -10.30
C GLN A 17 -6.41 9.15 -10.08
N LEU A 18 -6.31 7.82 -10.02
CA LEU A 18 -5.03 7.10 -10.09
C LEU A 18 -4.28 7.41 -11.40
N PRO A 19 -2.94 7.53 -11.38
CA PRO A 19 -2.14 7.72 -12.58
C PRO A 19 -2.44 6.69 -13.66
N ALA A 20 -2.53 7.15 -14.92
CA ALA A 20 -2.91 6.29 -16.05
C ALA A 20 -1.96 5.11 -16.24
N ALA A 21 -0.67 5.32 -15.97
CA ALA A 21 0.36 4.27 -16.02
C ALA A 21 0.06 3.14 -15.01
N PHE A 22 -0.35 3.48 -13.78
CA PHE A 22 -0.74 2.51 -12.76
C PHE A 22 -2.05 1.81 -13.10
N ARG A 23 -3.07 2.52 -13.59
CA ARG A 23 -4.33 1.92 -14.07
C ARG A 23 -4.11 0.93 -15.23
N LYS A 24 -3.10 1.16 -16.05
CA LYS A 24 -2.74 0.26 -17.17
C LYS A 24 -2.08 -1.03 -16.67
N LEU A 25 -1.31 -0.96 -15.58
CA LEU A 25 -0.70 -2.13 -14.94
C LEU A 25 -1.71 -2.91 -14.09
N LEU A 26 -2.46 -2.20 -13.26
CA LEU A 26 -3.47 -2.73 -12.35
C LEU A 26 -4.77 -2.96 -13.12
N ARG A 27 -4.79 -4.02 -13.93
CA ARG A 27 -6.02 -4.48 -14.59
C ARG A 27 -6.62 -5.65 -13.82
N PRO A 28 -7.96 -5.69 -13.66
CA PRO A 28 -8.65 -6.85 -13.12
C PRO A 28 -8.23 -8.12 -13.86
N GLY A 29 -7.60 -9.04 -13.14
CA GLY A 29 -6.97 -10.25 -13.68
C GLY A 29 -7.93 -11.36 -14.06
N ASN A 30 -9.25 -11.17 -13.96
CA ASN A 30 -10.20 -12.20 -14.33
C ASN A 30 -10.71 -12.02 -15.76
N THR A 31 -9.84 -12.33 -16.72
CA THR A 31 -10.28 -12.67 -18.07
C THR A 31 -9.54 -13.91 -18.53
N ALA A 32 -10.08 -15.08 -18.19
CA ALA A 32 -9.76 -16.36 -18.84
C ALA A 32 -10.04 -16.35 -20.38
N ASN A 33 -10.32 -15.18 -20.95
CA ASN A 33 -10.86 -14.94 -22.28
C ASN A 33 -10.17 -13.76 -22.99
N SER A 34 -9.13 -13.15 -22.41
CA SER A 34 -8.43 -12.02 -23.02
C SER A 34 -7.15 -12.50 -23.70
N SER A 35 -6.98 -12.17 -24.98
CA SER A 35 -5.80 -12.47 -25.82
C SER A 35 -4.51 -11.76 -25.39
N ASN A 36 -4.51 -11.08 -24.24
CA ASN A 36 -3.32 -10.46 -23.65
C ASN A 36 -2.61 -11.44 -22.71
N PRO A 37 -1.28 -11.33 -22.55
CA PRO A 37 -0.53 -12.22 -21.67
C PRO A 37 -1.11 -12.20 -20.25
N PRO A 38 -1.08 -13.33 -19.52
CA PRO A 38 -1.61 -13.41 -18.17
C PRO A 38 -0.90 -12.36 -17.31
N HIS A 39 -1.64 -11.31 -16.93
CA HIS A 39 -1.18 -10.41 -15.89
C HIS A 39 -1.11 -11.21 -14.58
N ALA A 40 -0.12 -10.89 -13.74
CA ALA A 40 0.06 -11.59 -12.48
C ALA A 40 -1.22 -11.50 -11.64
N HIS A 41 -1.76 -12.67 -11.27
CA HIS A 41 -2.96 -12.77 -10.46
C HIS A 41 -2.69 -12.17 -9.08
N ILE A 42 -3.50 -11.21 -8.66
CA ILE A 42 -3.40 -10.60 -7.33
C ILE A 42 -4.35 -11.35 -6.42
N ASP A 43 -3.80 -12.10 -5.47
CA ASP A 43 -4.60 -12.93 -4.56
C ASP A 43 -5.32 -12.05 -3.52
N LYS A 44 -4.60 -11.05 -2.98
CA LYS A 44 -5.13 -10.16 -1.94
C LYS A 44 -4.77 -8.70 -2.16
N LEU A 45 -5.63 -7.79 -1.73
CA LEU A 45 -5.40 -6.35 -1.76
C LEU A 45 -5.51 -5.78 -0.35
N LEU A 46 -4.49 -5.05 0.08
CA LEU A 46 -4.47 -4.25 1.31
C LEU A 46 -4.46 -2.77 0.93
N CYS A 47 -5.58 -2.09 1.16
CA CYS A 47 -5.70 -0.65 0.98
C CYS A 47 -5.60 0.03 2.34
N LEU A 48 -4.59 0.86 2.55
CA LEU A 48 -4.27 1.48 3.84
C LEU A 48 -5.17 2.69 4.17
N GLY A 49 -6.20 2.92 3.37
CA GLY A 49 -7.16 3.99 3.54
C GLY A 49 -6.79 5.27 2.80
N ASN A 50 -7.45 6.36 3.20
CA ASN A 50 -7.45 7.64 2.52
C ASN A 50 -7.83 7.47 1.05
N ILE A 51 -8.90 6.73 0.77
CA ILE A 51 -9.45 6.58 -0.59
C ILE A 51 -10.26 7.83 -0.95
N THR A 52 -10.98 8.34 0.06
CA THR A 52 -11.97 9.42 0.17
C THR A 52 -13.16 9.43 -0.80
N ASP A 53 -14.22 8.68 -0.45
CA ASP A 53 -15.61 8.80 -0.92
C ASP A 53 -15.93 8.66 -2.42
N SER A 54 -15.02 8.12 -3.23
CA SER A 54 -15.35 7.69 -4.58
C SER A 54 -15.79 6.20 -4.63
N PRO A 55 -17.10 5.89 -4.85
CA PRO A 55 -17.55 4.51 -4.95
C PRO A 55 -16.94 3.78 -6.15
N SER A 56 -16.59 4.51 -7.21
CA SER A 56 -15.94 3.94 -8.40
C SER A 56 -14.51 3.51 -8.11
N THR A 57 -13.77 4.25 -7.27
CA THR A 57 -12.42 3.86 -6.82
C THR A 57 -12.49 2.61 -5.95
N VAL A 58 -13.43 2.55 -5.01
CA VAL A 58 -13.65 1.36 -4.16
C VAL A 58 -14.03 0.14 -4.99
N ALA A 59 -14.97 0.29 -5.95
CA ALA A 59 -15.35 -0.80 -6.84
C ALA A 59 -14.18 -1.27 -7.72
N PHE A 60 -13.36 -0.33 -8.20
CA PHE A 60 -12.15 -0.65 -8.95
C PHE A 60 -11.16 -1.46 -8.11
N LEU A 61 -10.83 -1.02 -6.89
CA LEU A 61 -9.92 -1.74 -5.99
C LEU A 61 -10.45 -3.15 -5.69
N ARG A 62 -11.74 -3.29 -5.37
CA ARG A 62 -12.36 -4.61 -5.12
C ARG A 62 -12.32 -5.54 -6.34
N SER A 63 -12.25 -5.00 -7.56
CA SER A 63 -12.15 -5.81 -8.78
C SER A 63 -10.74 -6.28 -9.11
N LEU A 64 -9.71 -5.77 -8.42
CA LEU A 64 -8.31 -6.11 -8.72
C LEU A 64 -7.84 -7.43 -8.11
N ALA A 65 -8.47 -7.89 -7.02
CA ALA A 65 -8.07 -9.06 -6.27
C ALA A 65 -9.29 -9.87 -5.81
N ASP A 66 -9.08 -11.16 -5.52
CA ASP A 66 -10.13 -12.03 -4.98
C ASP A 66 -10.56 -11.63 -3.57
N GLU A 67 -9.59 -11.23 -2.74
CA GLU A 67 -9.82 -10.77 -1.37
C GLU A 67 -9.28 -9.35 -1.17
N SER A 68 -10.16 -8.39 -0.93
CA SER A 68 -9.79 -6.99 -0.70
C SER A 68 -10.09 -6.55 0.73
N HIS A 69 -9.08 -6.00 1.41
CA HIS A 69 -9.21 -5.35 2.71
C HIS A 69 -8.96 -3.85 2.55
N LEU A 70 -10.01 -3.06 2.80
CA LEU A 70 -9.92 -1.60 2.83
C LEU A 70 -9.94 -1.17 4.29
N LEU A 71 -8.89 -0.44 4.68
CA LEU A 71 -8.71 0.09 6.02
C LEU A 71 -9.13 1.56 6.06
N ARG A 72 -9.56 1.99 7.23
CA ARG A 72 -9.93 3.38 7.45
C ARG A 72 -8.70 4.28 7.56
N GLY A 73 -8.60 5.25 6.66
CA GLY A 73 -7.63 6.34 6.74
C GLY A 73 -8.10 7.49 7.66
N ALA A 74 -7.19 8.41 7.96
CA ALA A 74 -7.49 9.59 8.79
C ALA A 74 -8.54 10.52 8.16
N GLU A 75 -8.55 10.63 6.82
CA GLU A 75 -9.43 11.53 6.07
C GLU A 75 -10.66 10.81 5.47
N ASP A 76 -10.82 9.51 5.71
CA ASP A 76 -12.01 8.79 5.26
C ASP A 76 -13.22 9.08 6.17
N THR A 77 -14.31 9.53 5.54
CA THR A 77 -15.56 9.92 6.20
C THR A 77 -16.48 8.74 6.50
N HIS A 78 -16.28 7.61 5.81
CA HIS A 78 -17.16 6.44 5.93
C HIS A 78 -16.87 5.63 7.21
N PRO A 79 -17.88 5.39 8.08
CA PRO A 79 -17.70 4.76 9.39
C PRO A 79 -17.59 3.22 9.36
N ALA A 80 -17.52 2.59 8.19
CA ALA A 80 -17.71 1.14 8.02
C ALA A 80 -16.42 0.32 7.81
N GLU A 81 -15.24 0.94 7.83
CA GLU A 81 -13.98 0.24 7.55
C GLU A 81 -13.21 -0.15 8.82
N LYS A 82 -12.38 -1.20 8.72
CA LYS A 82 -11.57 -1.69 9.85
C LYS A 82 -10.35 -0.79 10.03
N ASP A 83 -9.97 -0.50 11.26
CA ASP A 83 -8.75 0.28 11.55
C ASP A 83 -7.47 -0.55 11.37
N THR A 84 -7.57 -1.87 11.53
CA THR A 84 -6.47 -2.81 11.38
C THR A 84 -6.95 -4.11 10.73
N VAL A 85 -6.03 -4.80 10.06
CA VAL A 85 -6.29 -6.15 9.54
C VAL A 85 -5.05 -7.02 9.71
N LEU A 86 -5.27 -8.31 9.96
CA LEU A 86 -4.24 -9.33 9.95
C LEU A 86 -4.62 -10.39 8.92
N VAL A 87 -3.70 -10.70 8.02
CA VAL A 87 -3.89 -11.63 6.92
C VAL A 87 -2.75 -12.63 6.92
N HIS A 88 -3.06 -13.92 6.75
CA HIS A 88 -2.04 -14.96 6.63
C HIS A 88 -1.73 -15.27 5.17
N ALA A 89 -0.44 -15.35 4.84
CA ALA A 89 0.09 -15.48 3.50
C ALA A 89 1.38 -16.29 3.51
N GLY A 90 1.42 -17.48 2.88
CA GLY A 90 2.67 -18.23 2.67
C GLY A 90 3.52 -18.47 3.93
N GLY A 91 2.89 -18.65 5.10
CA GLY A 91 3.57 -18.82 6.39
C GLY A 91 3.86 -17.55 7.17
N PHE A 92 3.58 -16.37 6.61
CA PHE A 92 3.71 -15.07 7.26
C PHE A 92 2.37 -14.54 7.73
N SER A 93 2.39 -13.84 8.87
CA SER A 93 1.28 -13.01 9.33
C SER A 93 1.52 -11.57 8.90
N ILE A 94 0.69 -11.06 7.98
CA ILE A 94 0.79 -9.72 7.41
C ILE A 94 -0.25 -8.83 8.06
N GLY A 95 0.19 -7.89 8.90
CA GLY A 95 -0.64 -6.85 9.48
C GLY A 95 -0.70 -5.63 8.56
N ALA A 96 -1.84 -4.97 8.48
CA ALA A 96 -1.96 -3.66 7.86
C ALA A 96 -2.65 -2.67 8.80
N ILE A 97 -2.17 -1.42 8.77
CA ILE A 97 -2.70 -0.28 9.54
C ILE A 97 -2.68 1.00 8.69
N GLY A 98 -3.63 1.91 8.91
CA GLY A 98 -3.69 3.19 8.19
C GLY A 98 -2.64 4.23 8.62
N GLY A 99 -1.82 3.95 9.64
CA GLY A 99 -0.77 4.86 10.14
C GLY A 99 -1.27 5.98 11.06
N ASN A 100 -2.53 6.42 10.91
CA ASN A 100 -3.21 7.42 11.75
C ASN A 100 -3.25 7.09 13.25
N GLN A 101 -3.10 5.81 13.60
CA GLN A 101 -3.09 5.29 14.96
C GLN A 101 -1.69 5.28 15.61
N VAL A 102 -0.63 5.58 14.85
CA VAL A 102 0.76 5.55 15.31
C VAL A 102 1.17 6.95 15.75
N VAL A 103 1.62 7.09 17.01
CA VAL A 103 2.04 8.38 17.58
C VAL A 103 3.40 8.21 18.30
N PRO A 104 4.46 8.93 17.89
CA PRO A 104 4.54 9.86 16.76
C PRO A 104 4.35 9.17 15.39
N SER A 105 3.84 9.90 14.40
CA SER A 105 3.64 9.36 13.04
C SER A 105 4.96 8.83 12.47
N GLY A 106 4.93 7.61 11.92
CA GLY A 106 6.11 6.94 11.34
C GLY A 106 7.19 6.52 12.35
N ASP A 107 6.97 6.64 13.67
CA ASP A 107 7.96 6.23 14.65
C ASP A 107 8.22 4.69 14.60
N PRO A 108 9.46 4.23 14.35
CA PRO A 108 9.75 2.81 14.19
C PRO A 108 9.46 1.97 15.44
N LEU A 109 9.59 2.52 16.64
CA LEU A 109 9.33 1.80 17.89
C LEU A 109 7.82 1.66 18.15
N ALA A 110 7.03 2.70 17.85
CA ALA A 110 5.58 2.64 17.88
C ALA A 110 5.05 1.63 16.85
N LEU A 111 5.56 1.65 15.62
CA LEU A 111 5.24 0.65 14.59
C LEU A 111 5.58 -0.77 15.04
N LEU A 112 6.75 -0.95 15.66
CA LEU A 112 7.14 -2.24 16.23
C LEU A 112 6.20 -2.73 17.33
N ALA A 113 5.73 -1.83 18.19
CA ALA A 113 4.72 -2.15 19.20
C ALA A 113 3.42 -2.62 18.54
N HIS A 114 2.93 -1.93 17.50
CA HIS A 114 1.76 -2.36 16.73
C HIS A 114 1.95 -3.72 16.06
N ALA A 115 3.10 -3.96 15.44
CA ALA A 115 3.40 -5.26 14.81
C ALA A 115 3.37 -6.40 15.85
N ARG A 116 3.90 -6.17 17.06
CA ARG A 116 3.86 -7.14 18.16
C ARG A 116 2.43 -7.36 18.68
N MET A 117 1.64 -6.30 18.87
CA MET A 117 0.26 -6.40 19.32
C MET A 117 -0.61 -7.19 18.34
N LEU A 118 -0.41 -7.00 17.04
CA LEU A 118 -1.12 -7.73 15.98
C LEU A 118 -0.59 -9.15 15.76
N GLY A 119 0.58 -9.50 16.31
CA GLY A 119 1.26 -10.76 15.98
C GLY A 119 1.71 -10.83 14.52
N ALA A 120 2.04 -9.68 13.91
CA ALA A 120 2.44 -9.57 12.52
C ALA A 120 3.95 -9.78 12.34
N ASP A 121 4.34 -10.58 11.35
CA ASP A 121 5.72 -10.75 10.87
C ASP A 121 6.09 -9.66 9.86
N VAL A 122 5.09 -9.25 9.06
CA VAL A 122 5.17 -8.14 8.13
C VAL A 122 4.13 -7.10 8.53
N LEU A 123 4.53 -5.86 8.83
CA LEU A 123 3.61 -4.76 9.08
C LEU A 123 3.62 -3.79 7.90
N VAL A 124 2.46 -3.64 7.26
CA VAL A 124 2.20 -2.65 6.23
C VAL A 124 1.53 -1.43 6.87
N TYR A 125 2.07 -0.24 6.67
CA TYR A 125 1.56 0.98 7.29
C TYR A 125 1.41 2.13 6.29
N GLY A 126 0.34 2.91 6.45
CA GLY A 126 0.05 4.12 5.67
C GLY A 126 0.63 5.40 6.31
N GLY A 127 0.41 6.53 5.66
CA GLY A 127 0.80 7.86 6.17
C GLY A 127 2.25 8.27 5.87
N ALA A 128 3.03 7.40 5.23
CA ALA A 128 4.33 7.77 4.69
C ALA A 128 4.14 8.44 3.31
N SER A 129 4.80 9.58 3.09
CA SER A 129 4.75 10.29 1.81
C SER A 129 5.53 9.58 0.69
N ALA A 130 6.51 8.75 1.07
CA ALA A 130 7.36 7.99 0.17
C ALA A 130 7.32 6.49 0.53
N PRO A 131 7.63 5.61 -0.43
CA PRO A 131 7.73 4.18 -0.14
C PRO A 131 8.96 3.88 0.71
N GLU A 132 8.78 3.05 1.73
CA GLU A 132 9.83 2.64 2.67
C GLU A 132 9.74 1.13 2.94
N ALA A 133 10.89 0.49 3.12
CA ALA A 133 10.96 -0.90 3.52
C ALA A 133 12.18 -1.16 4.38
N TYR A 134 11.99 -1.72 5.58
CA TYR A 134 13.08 -2.00 6.50
C TYR A 134 12.77 -3.18 7.42
N VAL A 135 13.82 -3.71 8.05
CA VAL A 135 13.70 -4.79 9.04
C VAL A 135 14.05 -4.24 10.41
N LEU A 136 13.20 -4.51 11.39
CA LEU A 136 13.45 -4.16 12.79
C LEU A 136 13.06 -5.33 13.68
N GLU A 137 14.02 -5.81 14.48
CA GLU A 137 13.87 -6.96 15.36
C GLU A 137 13.25 -8.21 14.70
N GLY A 138 13.70 -8.53 13.48
CA GLY A 138 13.22 -9.70 12.74
C GLY A 138 11.83 -9.55 12.13
N LYS A 139 11.20 -8.38 12.24
CA LYS A 139 9.93 -8.04 11.57
C LYS A 139 10.19 -7.14 10.38
N PHE A 140 9.40 -7.30 9.33
CA PHE A 140 9.50 -6.53 8.10
C PHE A 140 8.45 -5.42 8.06
N PHE A 141 8.88 -4.19 7.85
CA PHE A 141 8.02 -3.02 7.81
C PHE A 141 7.98 -2.48 6.39
N VAL A 142 6.78 -2.17 5.89
CA VAL A 142 6.55 -1.74 4.51
C VAL A 142 5.57 -0.57 4.49
N ALA A 143 5.99 0.54 3.90
CA ALA A 143 5.09 1.61 3.47
C ALA A 143 5.07 1.67 1.93
N PRO A 144 3.90 1.52 1.28
CA PRO A 144 3.81 1.63 -0.18
C PRO A 144 3.88 3.09 -0.68
N GLY A 145 3.84 4.08 0.21
CA GLY A 145 3.73 5.50 -0.13
C GLY A 145 2.32 5.90 -0.60
N SER A 146 2.20 7.06 -1.26
CA SER A 146 0.93 7.55 -1.81
C SER A 146 0.72 7.12 -3.25
N ALA A 147 -0.40 6.44 -3.52
CA ALA A 147 -0.75 5.99 -4.86
C ALA A 147 -0.99 7.10 -5.88
N THR A 148 -1.31 8.31 -5.40
CA THR A 148 -1.54 9.50 -6.22
C THR A 148 -0.44 10.56 -6.08
N GLY A 149 0.52 10.35 -5.17
CA GLY A 149 1.57 11.34 -4.88
C GLY A 149 1.08 12.50 -4.01
N VAL A 150 -0.06 12.34 -3.32
CA VAL A 150 -0.59 13.36 -2.42
C VAL A 150 0.12 13.25 -1.07
N LEU A 151 0.61 14.39 -0.56
CA LEU A 151 1.22 14.44 0.76
C LEU A 151 0.15 14.39 1.87
N PRO A 152 0.35 13.57 2.92
CA PRO A 152 -0.53 13.56 4.07
C PRO A 152 -0.47 14.92 4.81
N ALA A 153 -1.59 15.34 5.39
CA ALA A 153 -1.72 16.66 6.03
C ALA A 153 -0.84 16.85 7.27
N THR A 154 -0.41 15.75 7.91
CA THR A 154 0.38 15.76 9.14
C THR A 154 1.86 15.48 8.84
N GLY A 155 2.61 16.54 8.52
CA GLY A 155 4.05 16.65 8.69
C GLY A 155 4.93 15.49 8.20
N SER A 156 5.30 15.51 6.93
CA SER A 156 6.65 15.10 6.52
C SER A 156 7.40 16.35 6.06
N SER A 157 8.67 16.46 6.44
CA SER A 157 9.47 17.68 6.36
C SER A 157 9.52 18.25 4.95
N ALA A 158 9.60 19.58 4.90
CA ALA A 158 9.75 20.41 3.72
C ALA A 158 11.13 20.27 3.03
N ASP A 159 11.66 19.04 2.91
CA ASP A 159 13.01 18.80 2.37
C ASP A 159 13.02 18.29 0.92
N SER A 160 11.86 18.20 0.27
CA SER A 160 11.76 18.07 -1.19
C SER A 160 10.80 19.12 -1.74
N ALA A 161 11.17 20.39 -1.52
CA ALA A 161 10.48 21.58 -2.01
C ALA A 161 10.82 21.94 -3.46
N ASP A 162 11.27 20.97 -4.27
CA ASP A 162 11.64 21.19 -5.67
C ASP A 162 10.71 20.42 -6.60
N SER A 163 9.40 20.72 -6.54
CA SER A 163 8.41 20.69 -7.64
C SER A 163 6.99 20.53 -7.07
N ALA A 164 6.18 21.58 -7.17
CA ALA A 164 4.71 21.51 -7.11
C ALA A 164 4.07 20.51 -6.10
N GLY A 165 4.41 20.61 -4.81
CA GLY A 165 3.53 20.23 -3.69
C GLY A 165 3.09 18.75 -3.53
N GLY A 166 3.67 17.79 -4.25
CA GLY A 166 3.33 16.37 -4.16
C GLY A 166 4.55 15.46 -3.98
N SER A 167 4.34 14.24 -3.50
CA SER A 167 5.33 13.16 -3.53
C SER A 167 5.26 12.37 -4.84
N THR A 168 6.24 11.51 -5.07
CA THR A 168 6.23 10.60 -6.22
C THR A 168 5.15 9.54 -6.03
N PRO A 169 4.18 9.38 -6.97
CA PRO A 169 3.16 8.36 -6.84
C PRO A 169 3.77 6.97 -6.78
N SER A 170 3.30 6.13 -5.85
CA SER A 170 3.83 4.80 -5.64
C SER A 170 2.81 3.78 -5.12
N PHE A 171 3.04 2.51 -5.43
CA PHE A 171 2.37 1.38 -4.79
C PHE A 171 3.35 0.21 -4.67
N SER A 172 2.99 -0.84 -3.96
CA SER A 172 3.85 -2.02 -3.84
C SER A 172 3.13 -3.33 -4.11
N LEU A 173 3.85 -4.30 -4.65
CA LEU A 173 3.43 -5.70 -4.74
C LEU A 173 4.31 -6.53 -3.80
N LEU A 174 3.67 -7.32 -2.95
CA LEU A 174 4.35 -8.23 -2.04
C LEU A 174 4.10 -9.67 -2.49
N ASP A 175 5.14 -10.32 -3.01
CA ASP A 175 5.09 -11.73 -3.34
C ASP A 175 5.63 -12.57 -2.18
N VAL A 176 4.80 -13.44 -1.65
CA VAL A 176 5.13 -14.36 -0.57
C VAL A 176 5.23 -15.77 -1.12
N ALA A 177 6.45 -16.30 -1.19
CA ALA A 177 6.75 -17.61 -1.72
C ALA A 177 7.99 -18.19 -1.03
N ASP A 178 8.02 -19.51 -0.85
CA ASP A 178 9.20 -20.24 -0.36
C ASP A 178 9.78 -19.71 0.96
N GLY A 179 8.92 -19.29 1.90
CA GLY A 179 9.34 -18.73 3.19
C GLY A 179 10.05 -17.38 3.07
N LYS A 180 9.84 -16.64 1.97
CA LYS A 180 10.40 -15.33 1.71
C LYS A 180 9.32 -14.36 1.26
N CYS A 181 9.54 -13.09 1.54
CA CYS A 181 8.73 -11.97 1.07
C CYS A 181 9.57 -11.15 0.08
N THR A 182 9.15 -11.07 -1.18
CA THR A 182 9.74 -10.17 -2.17
C THR A 182 8.81 -8.99 -2.37
N LEU A 183 9.26 -7.79 -1.99
CA LEU A 183 8.57 -6.54 -2.21
C LEU A 183 9.04 -5.91 -3.52
N TYR A 184 8.10 -5.56 -4.38
CA TYR A 184 8.31 -4.77 -5.59
C TYR A 184 7.66 -3.41 -5.39
N VAL A 185 8.46 -2.34 -5.36
CA VAL A 185 8.00 -0.97 -5.19
C VAL A 185 7.92 -0.32 -6.56
N TYR A 186 6.72 0.11 -6.95
CA TYR A 186 6.47 0.79 -8.21
C TYR A 186 6.38 2.29 -7.95
N THR A 187 7.24 3.08 -8.57
CA THR A 187 7.23 4.55 -8.49
C THR A 187 7.04 5.15 -9.87
N LEU A 188 6.29 6.27 -9.94
CA LEU A 188 6.05 6.98 -11.20
C LEU A 188 6.92 8.24 -11.28
N VAL A 189 7.99 8.18 -12.06
CA VAL A 189 8.93 9.31 -12.24
C VAL A 189 8.84 9.80 -13.68
N GLU A 190 8.47 11.07 -13.86
CA GLU A 190 8.37 11.71 -15.19
C GLU A 190 7.44 10.96 -16.19
N GLY A 191 6.45 10.23 -15.68
CA GLY A 191 5.51 9.44 -16.49
C GLY A 191 5.96 7.99 -16.75
N ASP A 192 7.19 7.65 -16.38
CA ASP A 192 7.74 6.31 -16.48
C ASP A 192 7.69 5.57 -15.15
N ILE A 193 7.46 4.26 -15.22
CA ILE A 193 7.38 3.38 -14.06
C ILE A 193 8.76 2.82 -13.76
N LYS A 194 9.27 3.13 -12.57
CA LYS A 194 10.46 2.50 -12.00
C LYS A 194 10.03 1.42 -11.00
N VAL A 195 10.78 0.33 -10.97
CA VAL A 195 10.50 -0.82 -10.09
C VAL A 195 11.74 -1.17 -9.30
N ASP A 196 11.64 -1.02 -7.98
CA ASP A 196 12.67 -1.47 -7.04
C ASP A 196 12.26 -2.79 -6.40
N ARG A 197 13.25 -3.63 -6.06
CA ARG A 197 13.03 -4.96 -5.49
C ARG A 197 13.75 -5.11 -4.16
N VAL A 198 13.02 -5.48 -3.12
CA VAL A 198 13.54 -5.80 -1.78
C VAL A 198 13.15 -7.23 -1.42
N VAL A 199 14.07 -7.99 -0.85
CA VAL A 199 13.82 -9.38 -0.41
C VAL A 199 14.00 -9.46 1.09
N PHE A 200 12.98 -9.98 1.77
CA PHE A 200 13.00 -10.32 3.18
C PHE A 200 12.91 -11.83 3.35
N ALA A 201 13.81 -12.38 4.16
CA ALA A 201 13.79 -13.75 4.61
C ALA A 201 14.05 -13.73 6.12
N PRO A 202 13.13 -14.25 6.96
CA PRO A 202 13.38 -14.38 8.39
C PRO A 202 14.59 -15.32 8.60
N GLN A 203 15.47 -14.97 9.54
CA GLN A 203 16.62 -15.79 9.93
C GLN A 203 16.23 -16.90 10.88
#